data_AF-A0A150J4R3-F1
#
_entry.id   AF-A0A150J4R3-F1
#
_cell.length_a   1.000
_cell.length_b   1.000
_cell.length_c   1.000
_cell.angle_alpha   90.00
_cell.angle_beta   90.00
_cell.angle_gamma   90.00
#
_symmetry.space_group_name_H-M   'P 1'
#
loop_
_entity.id
_entity.type
_entity.pdbx_description
1 polymer ?
#
loop_
_entity_poly.entity_id
_entity_poly.type
_entity_poly.pdbx_seq_one_letter_code
_entity_poly.pdbx_strand_id
1 'polypeptide(L)' 'MRGIDMAYHYSSVEREQDTYALPDIEIFEVQETDSNADIWEPGFYYWYCFPGCLPDSDPFGPYATENEALEAAKEYC' A
#
# COMPACT_ATOMS: atom_id res chain seq x y z
N MET A 1 -1.38 20.48 7.35
CA MET A 1 -0.40 19.44 6.96
C MET A 1 -1.23 18.25 6.55
N ARG A 2 -1.51 18.09 5.26
CA ARG A 2 -2.13 16.85 4.77
C ARG A 2 -0.96 15.90 4.60
N GLY A 3 -0.83 14.97 5.54
CA GLY A 3 0.10 13.85 5.37
C GLY A 3 -0.32 13.06 4.14
N ILE A 4 0.63 12.38 3.52
CA ILE A 4 0.34 11.33 2.54
C ILE A 4 -0.67 10.40 3.22
N ASP A 5 -1.85 10.20 2.63
CA ASP A 5 -2.83 9.25 3.15
C ASP A 5 -2.25 7.85 2.90
N MET A 6 -1.53 7.33 3.91
CA MET A 6 -0.89 6.01 3.91
C MET A 6 -1.72 5.08 4.78
N ALA A 7 -2.23 4.00 4.19
CA ALA A 7 -3.06 3.02 4.88
C ALA A 7 -2.32 1.69 5.04
N TYR A 8 -2.43 1.08 6.23
CA TYR A 8 -1.82 -0.21 6.51
C TYR A 8 -2.89 -1.28 6.71
N HIS A 9 -2.77 -2.40 6.02
CA HIS A 9 -3.73 -3.49 6.04
C HIS A 9 -3.05 -4.84 6.29
N TYR A 10 -3.83 -5.80 6.78
CA TYR A 10 -3.41 -7.20 6.85
C TYR A 10 -3.75 -7.89 5.53
N SER A 11 -2.82 -8.71 5.03
CA SER A 11 -3.03 -9.55 3.85
C SER A 11 -4.10 -10.60 4.05
N SER A 12 -4.34 -11.05 5.29
CA SER A 12 -5.36 -12.06 5.61
C SER A 12 -6.04 -11.83 6.95
N VAL A 13 -7.25 -12.39 7.08
CA VAL A 13 -8.04 -12.37 8.33
C VAL A 13 -7.31 -13.10 9.46
N GLU A 14 -6.52 -14.12 9.15
CA GLU A 14 -5.74 -14.86 10.14
C GLU A 14 -4.68 -13.96 10.79
N ARG A 15 -4.01 -13.13 9.99
CA ARG A 15 -3.05 -12.13 10.51
C ARG A 15 -3.75 -11.03 11.28
N GLU A 16 -4.91 -10.56 10.83
CA GLU A 16 -5.71 -9.57 11.55
C GLU A 16 -6.13 -10.05 12.95
N GLN A 17 -6.34 -11.36 13.12
CA GLN A 17 -6.72 -11.97 14.40
C GLN A 17 -5.53 -12.33 15.29
N ASP A 18 -4.30 -12.32 14.77
CA ASP A 18 -3.09 -12.58 15.55
C ASP A 18 -2.69 -11.32 16.32
N THR A 19 -2.70 -11.41 17.65
CA THR A 19 -2.36 -10.32 18.57
C THR A 19 -0.95 -9.74 18.37
N TYR A 20 -0.05 -10.50 17.76
CA TYR A 20 1.35 -10.10 17.55
C TYR A 20 1.70 -9.84 16.09
N ALA A 21 0.77 -10.08 15.16
CA ALA A 21 1.00 -9.76 13.77
C ALA A 21 0.94 -8.25 13.54
N LEU A 22 1.83 -7.77 12.66
CA LEU A 22 1.75 -6.43 12.11
C LEU A 22 1.01 -6.47 10.77
N PRO A 23 0.32 -5.38 10.39
CA PRO A 23 -0.17 -5.24 9.02
C PRO A 23 1.03 -5.34 8.07
N ASP A 24 0.82 -5.99 6.94
CA ASP A 24 1.86 -6.37 6.00
C ASP A 24 1.55 -5.90 4.58
N ILE A 25 0.55 -5.05 4.43
CA ILE A 25 0.24 -4.28 3.22
C ILE A 25 0.30 -2.80 3.58
N GLU A 26 1.00 -2.03 2.78
CA GLU A 26 0.99 -0.58 2.82
C GLU A 26 0.45 -0.06 1.48
N ILE A 27 -0.57 0.79 1.55
CA ILE A 27 -1.18 1.46 0.41
C ILE A 27 -0.87 2.94 0.52
N PHE A 28 -0.45 3.53 -0.61
CA PHE A 28 -0.15 4.95 -0.70
C PHE A 28 -0.64 5.52 -2.02
N GLU A 29 -1.03 6.80 -1.99
CA GLU A 29 -1.39 7.57 -3.17
C GLU A 29 -0.16 8.31 -3.71
N VAL A 30 0.10 8.17 -5.01
CA VAL A 30 0.99 9.05 -5.77
C VAL A 30 0.13 10.12 -6.42
N GLN A 31 0.37 11.37 -6.06
CA GLN A 31 -0.31 12.52 -6.66
C GLN A 31 0.51 13.09 -7.81
N GLU A 32 -0.13 13.75 -8.77
CA GLU A 32 0.55 14.46 -9.87
C GLU A 32 1.61 15.47 -9.38
N THR A 33 1.43 15.99 -8.17
CA THR A 33 2.33 16.96 -7.56
C THR A 33 3.49 16.34 -6.81
N ASP A 34 3.54 15.02 -6.68
CA ASP A 34 4.64 14.35 -5.99
C ASP A 34 5.93 14.44 -6.80
N SER A 35 7.05 14.65 -6.11
CA SER A 35 8.37 14.66 -6.75
C SER A 35 8.76 13.31 -7.37
N ASN A 36 7.97 12.26 -7.10
CA ASN A 36 8.11 10.94 -7.69
C ASN A 36 7.22 10.74 -8.93
N ALA A 37 6.43 11.73 -9.34
CA ALA A 37 5.56 11.64 -10.52
C ALA A 37 6.35 11.42 -11.84
N ASP A 38 7.66 11.73 -11.84
CA ASP A 38 8.58 11.40 -12.94
C ASP A 38 8.92 9.90 -13.02
N ILE A 39 8.61 9.12 -11.97
CA ILE A 39 8.92 7.69 -11.82
C ILE A 39 7.63 6.86 -11.85
N TRP A 40 6.57 7.34 -11.21
CA TRP A 40 5.28 6.64 -11.09
C TRP A 40 4.13 7.51 -11.55
N GLU A 41 3.21 6.90 -12.31
CA GLU A 41 1.97 7.55 -12.73
C GLU A 41 1.08 7.83 -11.51
N PRO A 42 0.29 8.93 -11.50
CA PRO A 42 -0.62 9.22 -10.40
C PRO A 42 -1.65 8.11 -10.16
N GLY A 43 -1.91 7.78 -8.91
CA GLY A 43 -2.86 6.76 -8.51
C GLY A 43 -2.46 6.05 -7.21
N PHE A 44 -3.20 5.00 -6.86
CA PHE A 44 -2.97 4.21 -5.66
C PHE A 44 -2.05 3.03 -5.95
N TYR A 45 -1.11 2.79 -5.06
CA TYR A 45 -0.16 1.70 -5.15
C TYR A 45 -0.15 0.92 -3.85
N TYR A 46 0.28 -0.34 -3.90
CA TYR A 46 0.56 -1.12 -2.70
C TYR A 46 1.91 -1.84 -2.81
N TRP A 47 2.47 -2.19 -1.65
CA TRP A 47 3.50 -3.21 -1.54
C TRP A 47 3.27 -4.06 -0.29
N TYR A 48 3.93 -5.21 -0.22
CA TYR A 48 3.99 -6.01 0.99
C TYR A 48 5.15 -5.51 1.86
N CYS A 49 4.82 -4.86 2.97
CA CYS A 49 5.79 -4.25 3.86
C CYS A 49 5.18 -4.08 5.25
N PHE A 50 5.99 -4.28 6.30
CA PHE A 50 5.58 -3.91 7.65
C PHE A 50 5.68 -2.39 7.83
N PRO A 51 4.94 -1.79 8.76
CA PRO A 51 5.03 -0.37 9.06
C PRO A 51 6.47 0.10 9.28
N GLY A 52 6.93 1.03 8.45
CA GLY A 52 8.27 1.62 8.52
C GLY A 52 9.40 0.74 7.98
N CYS A 53 9.10 -0.40 7.37
CA CYS A 53 10.10 -1.16 6.62
C CYS A 53 10.41 -0.48 5.29
N LEU A 54 11.62 -0.71 4.79
CA LEU A 54 11.96 -0.34 3.41
C LEU A 54 11.33 -1.40 2.51
N PRO A 55 10.63 -1.02 1.43
CA PRO A 55 10.04 -2.00 0.51
C PRO A 55 11.15 -2.83 -0.15
N ASP A 56 10.93 -4.15 -0.20
CA ASP A 56 11.85 -5.10 -0.82
C ASP A 56 11.66 -5.20 -2.35
N SER A 57 10.66 -4.52 -2.92
CA SER A 57 10.33 -4.51 -4.35
C SER A 57 9.74 -3.18 -4.82
N ASP A 58 9.58 -3.03 -6.14
CA ASP A 58 8.74 -1.97 -6.72
C ASP A 58 7.27 -2.14 -6.29
N PRO A 59 6.51 -1.04 -6.18
CA PRO A 59 5.10 -1.10 -5.83
C PRO A 59 4.22 -1.60 -6.98
N PHE A 60 3.08 -2.20 -6.61
CA PHE A 60 2.05 -2.65 -7.54
C PHE A 60 1.00 -1.55 -7.76
N GLY A 61 0.75 -1.18 -9.01
CA GLY A 61 -0.20 -0.14 -9.39
C GLY A 61 0.17 0.53 -10.72
N PRO A 62 -0.42 1.69 -11.06
CA PRO A 62 -1.42 2.42 -10.27
C PRO A 62 -2.83 1.79 -10.35
N TYR A 63 -3.61 1.96 -9.29
CA TYR A 63 -5.05 1.70 -9.20
C TYR A 63 -5.82 3.01 -9.05
N ALA A 64 -7.10 3.03 -9.41
CA ALA A 64 -7.89 4.27 -9.36
C ALA A 64 -8.36 4.62 -7.95
N THR A 65 -8.45 3.63 -7.05
CA THR A 65 -8.87 3.83 -5.65
C THR A 65 -8.05 3.00 -4.67
N GLU A 66 -7.98 3.44 -3.42
CA GLU A 66 -7.37 2.69 -2.30
C GLU A 66 -7.98 1.28 -2.17
N ASN A 67 -9.30 1.15 -2.31
CA ASN A 67 -9.98 -0.14 -2.20
C ASN A 67 -9.61 -1.10 -3.34
N GLU A 68 -9.43 -0.60 -4.57
CA GLU A 68 -8.96 -1.45 -5.67
C GLU A 68 -7.54 -1.97 -5.42
N ALA A 69 -6.64 -1.12 -4.92
CA ALA A 69 -5.30 -1.54 -4.52
C ALA A 69 -5.34 -2.58 -3.39
N LEU A 70 -6.22 -2.40 -2.40
CA LEU A 70 -6.38 -3.34 -1.29
C LEU A 70 -6.90 -4.70 -1.74
N GLU A 71 -7.94 -4.74 -2.58
CA GLU A 71 -8.48 -6.00 -3.06
C GLU A 71 -7.47 -6.73 -3.95
N ALA A 72 -6.74 -6.03 -4.81
CA ALA A 72 -5.65 -6.61 -5.59
C ALA A 72 -4.53 -7.18 -4.70
N ALA A 73 -4.17 -6.48 -3.62
CA ALA A 73 -3.18 -6.95 -2.66
C ALA A 73 -3.64 -8.20 -1.89
N LYS A 74 -4.94 -8.35 -1.65
CA LYS A 74 -5.50 -9.56 -1.03
C LYS A 74 -5.65 -10.73 -2.00
N GLU A 75 -5.95 -10.48 -3.27
CA GLU A 75 -6.08 -11.55 -4.29
C GLU A 75 -4.75 -12.24 -4.63
N TYR A 76 -3.63 -11.55 -4.44
CA TYR A 76 -2.30 -12.07 -4.74
C TYR A 76 -1.73 -12.99 -3.63
N CYS A 77 -2.42 -13.13 -2.47
CA CYS A 77 -2.01 -13.94 -1.31
C CYS A 77 -3.06 -15.03 -1.00
#